data_AF-A0A958ZST5-F1
#
_entry.id   AF-A0A958ZST5-F1
#
_cell.length_a   1.000
_cell.length_b   1.000
_cell.length_c   1.000
_cell.angle_alpha   90.00
_cell.angle_beta   90.00
_cell.angle_gamma   90.00
#
_symmetry.space_group_name_H-M   'P 1'
#
loop_
_entity.id
_entity.type
_entity.pdbx_description
1 polymer ?
#
loop_
_entity_poly.entity_id
_entity_poly.type
_entity_poly.pdbx_seq_one_letter_code
_entity_poly.pdbx_strand_id
1 'polypeptide(L)'
;MQLLKTVLIAIAGAALMAGCKAGGDNPGREYAPNMYHSVAYEPLTQITDESAGTWVNALNNGRGEYFNSNKYNPNRMNMRAPAPYTVKRNKNGWLPYRIGKDSLEYAATIKSPLDSTAAIIAEGKALYTIYCNHCHGAKGEGDGKVATGVTVDGVDKGLVGGVANLKGDAYVNITEGHIFHVITWGRNLMQPHGSQIEPEDRWKIAKYVKTLQKK
;
A
#
# COMPACT_ATOMS: atom_id res chain seq x y z
N MET A 1 -45.99 18.04 -39.55
CA MET A 1 -44.71 18.77 -39.33
C MET A 1 -44.49 19.19 -37.88
N GLN A 2 -45.53 19.63 -37.15
CA GLN A 2 -45.42 20.01 -35.72
C GLN A 2 -45.07 18.85 -34.79
N LEU A 3 -45.71 17.68 -34.96
CA LEU A 3 -45.49 16.49 -34.13
C LEU A 3 -44.05 15.95 -34.22
N LEU A 4 -43.46 16.00 -35.42
CA LEU A 4 -42.09 15.56 -35.65
C LEU A 4 -41.07 16.48 -34.97
N LYS A 5 -41.34 17.80 -34.95
CA LYS A 5 -40.51 18.79 -34.25
C LYS A 5 -40.58 18.61 -32.73
N THR A 6 -41.76 18.37 -32.15
CA THR A 6 -41.88 18.12 -30.71
C THR A 6 -41.20 16.81 -30.29
N VAL A 7 -41.29 15.75 -31.10
CA VAL A 7 -40.58 14.49 -30.82
C VAL A 7 -39.06 14.67 -30.89
N LEU A 8 -38.54 15.38 -31.88
CA LEU A 8 -37.10 15.66 -31.99
C LEU A 8 -36.58 16.50 -30.81
N ILE A 9 -37.35 17.51 -30.36
CA ILE A 9 -37.00 18.33 -29.18
C ILE A 9 -37.01 17.48 -27.91
N ALA A 10 -38.01 16.60 -27.75
CA ALA A 10 -38.09 15.70 -26.59
C ALA A 10 -36.92 14.70 -26.55
N ILE A 11 -36.56 14.13 -27.71
CA ILE A 11 -35.41 13.21 -27.83
C ILE A 11 -34.09 13.95 -27.54
N ALA A 12 -33.90 15.17 -28.06
CA ALA A 12 -32.73 15.98 -27.78
C ALA A 12 -32.62 16.35 -26.28
N GLY A 13 -33.75 16.70 -25.65
CA GLY A 13 -33.81 16.95 -24.21
C GLY A 13 -33.46 15.73 -23.37
N ALA A 14 -34.00 14.55 -23.73
CA ALA A 14 -33.69 13.29 -23.06
C ALA A 14 -32.21 12.89 -23.24
N ALA A 15 -31.63 13.06 -24.43
CA ALA A 15 -30.22 12.78 -24.70
C ALA A 15 -29.27 13.69 -23.91
N LEU A 16 -29.60 14.98 -23.77
CA LEU A 16 -28.83 15.93 -22.95
C LEU A 16 -28.83 15.56 -21.46
N MET A 17 -29.96 15.06 -20.94
CA MET A 17 -30.07 14.61 -19.55
C MET A 17 -29.34 13.28 -19.32
N ALA A 18 -29.34 12.37 -20.31
CA ALA A 18 -28.62 11.10 -20.23
C ALA A 18 -27.09 11.25 -20.38
N GLY A 19 -26.61 12.29 -21.07
CA GLY A 19 -25.19 12.54 -21.31
C GLY A 19 -24.42 13.13 -20.12
N CYS A 20 -25.09 13.64 -19.09
CA CYS A 20 -24.46 14.26 -17.92
C CYS A 20 -24.34 13.29 -16.73
N LYS A 21 -23.90 12.05 -16.99
CA LYS A 21 -23.65 11.06 -15.92
C LYS A 21 -22.15 10.86 -15.74
N ALA A 22 -21.69 10.85 -14.50
CA ALA A 22 -20.34 10.41 -14.18
C ALA A 22 -20.12 8.97 -14.66
N GLY A 23 -18.95 8.65 -15.19
CA GLY A 23 -18.65 7.32 -15.71
C GLY A 23 -17.26 7.23 -16.34
N GLY A 24 -16.60 6.09 -16.15
CA GLY A 24 -15.22 5.89 -16.59
C GLY A 24 -14.31 6.98 -16.03
N ASP A 25 -13.62 7.68 -16.93
CA ASP A 25 -12.70 8.78 -16.61
C ASP A 25 -13.39 10.14 -16.44
N ASN A 26 -14.71 10.22 -16.56
CA ASN A 26 -15.47 11.45 -16.38
C ASN A 26 -16.04 11.51 -14.95
N PRO A 27 -15.51 12.40 -14.07
CA PRO A 27 -16.01 12.54 -12.69
C PRO A 27 -17.43 13.12 -12.61
N GLY A 28 -17.97 13.64 -13.73
CA GLY A 28 -19.30 14.24 -13.79
C GLY A 28 -19.26 15.74 -13.50
N ARG A 29 -20.42 16.29 -13.11
CA ARG A 29 -20.56 17.71 -12.77
C ARG A 29 -20.79 17.86 -11.28
N GLU A 30 -20.16 18.87 -10.70
CA GLU A 30 -20.33 19.24 -9.30
C GLU A 30 -21.21 20.49 -9.21
N TYR A 31 -22.13 20.52 -8.24
CA TYR A 31 -22.95 21.69 -7.95
C TYR A 31 -22.40 22.39 -6.71
N ALA A 32 -22.12 23.69 -6.82
CA ALA A 32 -21.53 24.53 -5.77
C ALA A 32 -20.31 23.88 -5.05
N PRO A 33 -19.24 23.51 -5.77
CA PRO A 33 -18.08 22.79 -5.21
C PRO A 33 -17.12 23.64 -4.38
N ASN A 34 -17.58 24.76 -3.84
CA ASN A 34 -16.79 25.56 -2.91
C ASN A 34 -16.39 24.69 -1.72
N MET A 35 -15.08 24.62 -1.44
CA MET A 35 -14.49 23.79 -0.37
C MET A 35 -14.62 22.26 -0.54
N TYR A 36 -15.00 21.73 -1.70
CA TYR A 36 -14.97 20.26 -1.94
C TYR A 36 -13.54 19.74 -2.10
N HIS A 37 -12.66 20.60 -2.61
CA HIS A 37 -11.23 20.33 -2.71
C HIS A 37 -10.49 21.09 -1.63
N SER A 38 -9.62 20.40 -0.90
CA SER A 38 -8.75 21.02 0.09
C SER A 38 -7.79 22.00 -0.59
N VAL A 39 -7.82 23.26 -0.15
CA VAL A 39 -6.79 24.27 -0.47
C VAL A 39 -5.46 23.91 0.19
N ALA A 40 -5.51 23.20 1.33
CA ALA A 40 -4.35 22.70 2.04
C ALA A 40 -3.64 21.56 1.27
N TYR A 41 -2.36 21.34 1.59
CA TYR A 41 -1.59 20.23 1.05
C TYR A 41 -2.06 18.90 1.61
N GLU A 42 -2.88 18.19 0.84
CA GLU A 42 -3.26 16.81 1.13
C GLU A 42 -2.14 15.85 0.73
N PRO A 43 -1.75 14.89 1.59
CA PRO A 43 -0.60 14.02 1.39
C PRO A 43 -0.53 13.31 0.02
N LEU A 44 -1.64 12.73 -0.42
CA LEU A 44 -1.68 11.83 -1.59
C LEU A 44 -2.41 12.44 -2.80
N THR A 45 -2.73 13.72 -2.77
CA THR A 45 -3.36 14.40 -3.91
C THR A 45 -2.36 15.30 -4.61
N GLN A 46 -2.51 15.41 -5.93
CA GLN A 46 -1.59 16.16 -6.76
C GLN A 46 -2.32 16.77 -7.96
N ILE A 47 -3.04 17.86 -7.75
CA ILE A 47 -3.65 18.64 -8.83
C ILE A 47 -2.59 19.60 -9.35
N THR A 48 -2.08 19.34 -10.56
CA THR A 48 -0.94 20.06 -11.15
C THR A 48 -1.34 21.24 -12.03
N ASP A 49 -2.61 21.31 -12.43
CA ASP A 49 -3.19 22.41 -13.19
C ASP A 49 -3.46 23.61 -12.26
N GLU A 50 -2.71 24.69 -12.45
CA GLU A 50 -2.84 25.92 -11.65
C GLU A 50 -4.14 26.67 -11.90
N SER A 51 -4.88 26.35 -12.97
CA SER A 51 -6.17 26.96 -13.28
C SER A 51 -7.37 26.17 -12.72
N ALA A 52 -7.14 24.99 -12.16
CA ALA A 52 -8.18 24.12 -11.64
C ALA A 52 -9.01 24.80 -10.53
N GLY A 53 -10.30 24.98 -10.77
CA GLY A 53 -11.19 25.67 -9.82
C GLY A 53 -11.12 27.20 -9.88
N THR A 54 -10.62 27.81 -10.96
CA THR A 54 -10.60 29.28 -11.10
C THR A 54 -12.01 29.90 -11.06
N TRP A 55 -13.01 29.19 -11.58
CA TRP A 55 -14.39 29.67 -11.65
C TRP A 55 -15.12 29.71 -10.30
N VAL A 56 -14.60 29.02 -9.27
CA VAL A 56 -15.08 29.11 -7.88
C VAL A 56 -14.16 29.92 -6.97
N ASN A 57 -13.00 30.35 -7.46
CA ASN A 57 -11.92 30.92 -6.66
C ASN A 57 -12.36 32.15 -5.85
N ALA A 58 -12.59 31.93 -4.56
CA ALA A 58 -12.93 33.01 -3.63
C ALA A 58 -11.72 33.84 -3.18
N LEU A 59 -10.49 33.35 -3.39
CA LEU A 59 -9.27 33.91 -2.82
C LEU A 59 -8.59 34.97 -3.70
N ASN A 60 -8.96 35.10 -4.98
CA ASN A 60 -8.38 36.06 -5.95
C ASN A 60 -6.83 36.11 -5.96
N ASN A 61 -6.18 35.00 -5.65
CA ASN A 61 -4.73 34.90 -5.45
C ASN A 61 -3.96 34.50 -6.72
N GLY A 62 -4.62 34.53 -7.89
CA GLY A 62 -4.03 34.17 -9.19
C GLY A 62 -3.84 32.67 -9.43
N ARG A 63 -4.35 31.79 -8.55
CA ARG A 63 -4.34 30.33 -8.71
C ARG A 63 -5.74 29.76 -8.49
N GLY A 64 -6.12 28.73 -9.25
CA GLY A 64 -7.39 28.04 -9.08
C GLY A 64 -7.52 27.39 -7.70
N GLU A 65 -8.73 27.36 -7.16
CA GLU A 65 -9.01 26.91 -5.78
C GLU A 65 -8.60 25.46 -5.52
N TYR A 66 -8.57 24.62 -6.56
CA TYR A 66 -8.32 23.18 -6.43
C TYR A 66 -6.83 22.84 -6.61
N PHE A 67 -6.01 23.79 -7.04
CA PHE A 67 -4.60 23.54 -7.24
C PHE A 67 -3.87 23.37 -5.90
N ASN A 68 -3.44 22.14 -5.63
CA ASN A 68 -2.86 21.76 -4.34
C ASN A 68 -1.51 21.03 -4.46
N SER A 69 -0.87 21.05 -5.61
CA SER A 69 0.48 20.49 -5.75
C SER A 69 1.56 21.44 -5.24
N ASN A 70 2.65 20.90 -4.69
CA ASN A 70 3.80 21.70 -4.29
C ASN A 70 4.84 21.79 -5.42
N LYS A 71 4.87 22.93 -6.13
CA LYS A 71 5.79 23.18 -7.26
C LYS A 71 7.28 23.15 -6.91
N TYR A 72 7.63 23.30 -5.63
CA TYR A 72 9.02 23.31 -5.17
C TYR A 72 9.54 21.91 -4.82
N ASN A 73 8.65 20.92 -4.73
CA ASN A 73 9.03 19.56 -4.42
C ASN A 73 9.30 18.75 -5.70
N PRO A 74 10.25 17.79 -5.65
CA PRO A 74 10.42 16.81 -6.72
C PRO A 74 9.09 16.12 -7.04
N ASN A 75 8.82 15.92 -8.34
CA ASN A 75 7.57 15.34 -8.85
C ASN A 75 6.30 16.08 -8.42
N ARG A 76 6.39 17.32 -7.92
CA ARG A 76 5.28 18.13 -7.39
C ARG A 76 4.47 17.49 -6.25
N MET A 77 5.05 16.54 -5.53
CA MET A 77 4.38 15.81 -4.44
C MET A 77 4.28 16.65 -3.16
N ASN A 78 3.24 16.40 -2.37
CA ASN A 78 3.08 17.00 -1.04
C ASN A 78 3.85 16.25 0.06
N MET A 79 4.13 14.95 -0.17
CA MET A 79 4.94 14.14 0.74
C MET A 79 6.44 14.37 0.57
N ARG A 80 7.13 14.54 1.70
CA ARG A 80 8.60 14.63 1.76
C ARG A 80 9.15 13.46 2.56
N ALA A 81 10.32 12.98 2.15
CA ALA A 81 11.11 12.11 3.00
C ALA A 81 11.50 12.89 4.27
N PRO A 82 11.38 12.28 5.46
CA PRO A 82 11.89 12.89 6.68
C PRO A 82 13.42 13.04 6.57
N ALA A 83 13.98 14.00 7.32
CA ALA A 83 15.43 14.19 7.32
C ALA A 83 16.14 12.90 7.80
N PRO A 84 17.31 12.56 7.23
CA PRO A 84 18.07 11.39 7.64
C PRO A 84 18.33 11.38 9.16
N TYR A 85 18.34 10.19 9.75
CA TYR A 85 18.61 9.96 11.17
C TYR A 85 17.62 10.61 12.16
N THR A 86 16.46 11.06 11.68
CA THR A 86 15.39 11.52 12.57
C THR A 86 14.69 10.36 13.28
N VAL A 87 14.37 10.55 14.55
CA VAL A 87 13.63 9.57 15.36
C VAL A 87 12.33 10.20 15.81
N LYS A 88 11.20 9.64 15.39
CA LYS A 88 9.88 10.09 15.85
C LYS A 88 9.70 9.75 17.33
N ARG A 89 9.08 10.65 18.10
CA ARG A 89 8.58 10.33 19.43
C ARG A 89 7.39 9.37 19.27
N ASN A 90 7.36 8.31 20.06
CA ASN A 90 6.19 7.44 20.17
C ASN A 90 5.73 7.36 21.63
N LYS A 91 4.48 6.91 21.82
CA LYS A 91 3.84 6.77 23.14
C LYS A 91 4.65 5.89 24.10
N ASN A 92 5.39 4.94 23.57
CA ASN A 92 6.11 3.93 24.34
C ASN A 92 7.57 4.31 24.62
N GLY A 93 8.04 5.48 24.14
CA GLY A 93 9.45 5.89 24.24
C GLY A 93 10.43 4.97 23.50
N TRP A 94 9.95 4.09 22.65
CA TRP A 94 10.77 3.08 21.98
C TRP A 94 11.64 3.71 20.90
N LEU A 95 12.90 3.31 20.88
CA LEU A 95 13.79 3.63 19.77
C LEU A 95 13.45 2.72 18.58
N PRO A 96 13.62 3.18 17.34
CA PRO A 96 13.40 2.35 16.16
C PRO A 96 14.30 1.12 16.20
N TYR A 97 13.91 0.06 15.49
CA TYR A 97 14.75 -1.13 15.36
C TYR A 97 16.14 -0.76 14.82
N ARG A 98 17.20 -1.04 15.59
CA ARG A 98 18.58 -0.56 15.32
C ARG A 98 19.53 -1.64 14.81
N ILE A 99 19.10 -2.89 14.75
CA ILE A 99 19.97 -3.96 14.28
C ILE A 99 20.12 -3.80 12.77
N GLY A 100 21.34 -3.53 12.31
CA GLY A 100 21.66 -3.30 10.91
C GLY A 100 21.43 -4.54 10.05
N LYS A 101 21.18 -4.35 8.75
CA LYS A 101 20.83 -5.40 7.78
C LYS A 101 21.76 -6.61 7.78
N ASP A 102 23.05 -6.39 8.01
CA ASP A 102 24.06 -7.47 7.94
C ASP A 102 24.23 -8.22 9.28
N SER A 103 23.55 -7.78 10.34
CA SER A 103 23.64 -8.35 11.70
C SER A 103 22.59 -9.43 11.96
N LEU A 104 22.36 -10.31 10.99
CA LEU A 104 21.32 -11.34 11.04
C LEU A 104 21.55 -12.35 12.17
N GLU A 105 22.80 -12.73 12.44
CA GLU A 105 23.15 -13.66 13.52
C GLU A 105 22.80 -13.09 14.89
N TYR A 106 23.14 -11.82 15.13
CA TYR A 106 22.75 -11.13 16.35
C TYR A 106 21.22 -11.00 16.45
N ALA A 107 20.55 -10.63 15.37
CA ALA A 107 19.09 -10.54 15.34
C ALA A 107 18.41 -11.88 15.66
N ALA A 108 19.01 -12.99 15.24
CA ALA A 108 18.49 -14.33 15.51
C ALA A 108 18.51 -14.69 17.01
N THR A 109 19.34 -14.03 17.83
CA THR A 109 19.35 -14.22 19.29
C THR A 109 18.19 -13.52 20.00
N ILE A 110 17.52 -12.58 19.33
CA ILE A 110 16.44 -11.80 19.90
C ILE A 110 15.15 -12.61 19.91
N LYS A 111 14.53 -12.68 21.09
CA LYS A 111 13.23 -13.35 21.29
C LYS A 111 12.09 -12.36 21.10
N SER A 112 10.95 -12.85 20.61
CA SER A 112 9.75 -12.04 20.52
C SER A 112 9.32 -11.59 21.92
N PRO A 113 8.95 -10.30 22.10
CA PRO A 113 8.38 -9.81 23.36
C PRO A 113 6.89 -10.17 23.51
N LEU A 114 6.26 -10.77 22.48
CA LEU A 114 4.84 -11.09 22.48
C LEU A 114 4.60 -12.50 23.02
N ASP A 115 3.46 -12.68 23.67
CA ASP A 115 2.95 -14.00 24.04
C ASP A 115 2.54 -14.80 22.80
N SER A 116 2.47 -16.13 22.93
CA SER A 116 2.05 -17.03 21.84
C SER A 116 0.59 -17.45 21.99
N THR A 117 -0.31 -16.49 22.24
CA THR A 117 -1.75 -16.75 22.38
C THR A 117 -2.40 -17.09 21.04
N ALA A 118 -3.52 -17.82 21.06
CA ALA A 118 -4.25 -18.17 19.84
C ALA A 118 -4.68 -16.93 19.03
N ALA A 119 -5.03 -15.83 19.71
CA ALA A 119 -5.37 -14.56 19.07
C ALA A 119 -4.18 -13.96 18.29
N ILE A 120 -2.99 -13.92 18.90
CA ILE A 120 -1.77 -13.43 18.25
C ILE A 120 -1.40 -14.27 17.04
N ILE A 121 -1.54 -15.59 17.13
CA ILE A 121 -1.28 -16.49 15.99
C ILE A 121 -2.32 -16.28 14.86
N ALA A 122 -3.58 -16.04 15.20
CA ALA A 122 -4.63 -15.75 14.22
C ALA A 122 -4.38 -14.43 13.48
N GLU A 123 -3.99 -13.37 14.18
CA GLU A 123 -3.56 -12.10 13.58
C GLU A 123 -2.33 -12.29 12.69
N GLY A 124 -1.32 -13.03 13.19
CA GLY A 124 -0.13 -13.38 12.41
C GLY A 124 -0.44 -14.13 11.12
N LYS A 125 -1.44 -15.02 11.14
CA LYS A 125 -1.94 -15.72 9.94
C LYS A 125 -2.58 -14.77 8.94
N ALA A 126 -3.41 -13.84 9.41
CA ALA A 126 -4.04 -12.84 8.55
C ALA A 126 -2.99 -11.97 7.87
N LEU A 127 -2.03 -11.46 8.64
CA LEU A 127 -0.91 -10.67 8.15
C LEU A 127 -0.04 -11.45 7.16
N TYR A 128 0.30 -12.72 7.46
CA TYR A 128 1.04 -13.58 6.52
C TYR A 128 0.28 -13.77 5.20
N THR A 129 -1.05 -13.91 5.28
CA THR A 129 -1.90 -14.09 4.09
C THR A 129 -1.88 -12.84 3.21
N ILE A 130 -1.84 -11.65 3.80
CA ILE A 130 -1.76 -10.36 3.10
C ILE A 130 -0.36 -10.16 2.49
N TYR A 131 0.70 -10.35 3.28
CA TYR A 131 2.05 -9.88 2.92
C TYR A 131 3.01 -10.98 2.42
N CYS A 132 2.77 -12.25 2.70
CA CYS A 132 3.77 -13.31 2.50
C CYS A 132 3.30 -14.45 1.58
N ASN A 133 2.01 -14.80 1.67
CA ASN A 133 1.41 -15.96 0.98
C ASN A 133 1.60 -15.94 -0.54
N HIS A 134 1.55 -14.76 -1.18
CA HIS A 134 1.68 -14.66 -2.63
C HIS A 134 3.03 -15.17 -3.16
N CYS A 135 4.10 -15.15 -2.34
CA CYS A 135 5.40 -15.74 -2.66
C CYS A 135 5.61 -17.08 -1.94
N HIS A 136 5.44 -17.12 -0.62
CA HIS A 136 5.79 -18.29 0.19
C HIS A 136 4.72 -19.40 0.23
N GLY A 137 3.52 -19.13 -0.32
CA GLY A 137 2.40 -20.06 -0.33
C GLY A 137 1.69 -20.18 1.02
N ALA A 138 0.50 -20.78 1.00
CA ALA A 138 -0.37 -20.82 2.19
C ALA A 138 0.20 -21.67 3.34
N LYS A 139 1.04 -22.65 2.99
CA LYS A 139 1.71 -23.55 3.93
C LYS A 139 3.18 -23.17 4.18
N GLY A 140 3.70 -22.14 3.50
CA GLY A 140 5.11 -21.74 3.61
C GLY A 140 6.06 -22.61 2.79
N GLU A 141 5.56 -23.31 1.76
CA GLU A 141 6.36 -24.27 0.97
C GLU A 141 7.12 -23.62 -0.19
N GLY A 142 7.02 -22.30 -0.35
CA GLY A 142 7.69 -21.56 -1.43
C GLY A 142 6.97 -21.68 -2.77
N ASP A 143 5.69 -22.05 -2.75
CA ASP A 143 4.83 -22.38 -3.89
C ASP A 143 3.73 -21.32 -4.12
N GLY A 144 3.94 -20.09 -3.66
CA GLY A 144 3.02 -18.98 -3.95
C GLY A 144 2.95 -18.67 -5.44
N LYS A 145 1.85 -18.08 -5.90
CA LYS A 145 1.63 -17.75 -7.32
C LYS A 145 2.74 -16.90 -7.94
N VAL A 146 3.43 -16.07 -7.16
CA VAL A 146 4.58 -15.28 -7.64
C VAL A 146 5.84 -16.14 -7.80
N ALA A 147 5.99 -17.19 -6.99
CA ALA A 147 7.09 -18.14 -7.08
C ALA A 147 6.90 -19.11 -8.26
N THR A 148 5.69 -19.65 -8.43
CA THR A 148 5.38 -20.62 -9.50
C THR A 148 5.07 -19.98 -10.85
N GLY A 149 4.72 -18.69 -10.86
CA GLY A 149 4.19 -18.01 -12.03
C GLY A 149 2.71 -18.29 -12.27
N VAL A 150 2.09 -17.43 -13.09
CA VAL A 150 0.70 -17.51 -13.55
C VAL A 150 0.59 -17.00 -14.99
N THR A 151 -0.22 -17.63 -15.81
CA THR A 151 -0.55 -17.12 -17.15
C THR A 151 -1.76 -16.19 -17.07
N VAL A 152 -1.61 -14.95 -17.52
CA VAL A 152 -2.69 -13.95 -17.60
C VAL A 152 -2.74 -13.42 -19.02
N ASP A 153 -3.89 -13.56 -19.68
CA ASP A 153 -4.11 -13.14 -21.07
C ASP A 153 -3.09 -13.73 -22.07
N GLY A 154 -2.72 -15.00 -21.87
CA GLY A 154 -1.74 -15.70 -22.70
C GLY A 154 -0.28 -15.30 -22.46
N VAL A 155 0.00 -14.44 -21.46
CA VAL A 155 1.35 -14.03 -21.07
C VAL A 155 1.68 -14.63 -19.72
N ASP A 156 2.78 -15.38 -19.65
CA ASP A 156 3.31 -15.89 -18.39
C ASP A 156 3.90 -14.74 -17.57
N LYS A 157 3.37 -14.58 -16.34
CA LYS A 157 3.74 -13.53 -15.39
C LYS A 157 4.13 -14.15 -14.06
N GLY A 158 5.19 -13.60 -13.46
CA GLY A 158 5.77 -14.16 -12.25
C GLY A 158 6.61 -15.41 -12.58
N LEU A 159 7.73 -15.54 -11.89
CA LEU A 159 8.59 -16.72 -11.81
C LEU A 159 9.78 -16.32 -10.93
N VAL A 160 9.49 -15.86 -9.70
CA VAL A 160 10.57 -15.51 -8.78
C VAL A 160 11.14 -16.83 -8.25
N GLY A 161 12.17 -17.33 -8.95
CA GLY A 161 12.87 -18.54 -8.55
C GLY A 161 13.55 -18.37 -7.18
N GLY A 162 13.70 -19.48 -6.45
CA GLY A 162 14.43 -19.49 -5.19
C GLY A 162 13.69 -18.88 -4.01
N VAL A 163 12.35 -18.77 -4.05
CA VAL A 163 11.58 -18.47 -2.84
C VAL A 163 11.79 -19.57 -1.82
N ALA A 164 12.17 -19.19 -0.61
CA ALA A 164 12.47 -20.13 0.46
C ALA A 164 11.24 -20.94 0.86
N ASN A 165 11.38 -22.28 0.86
CA ASN A 165 10.50 -23.17 1.58
C ASN A 165 10.80 -23.03 3.08
N LEU A 166 9.90 -22.39 3.81
CA LEU A 166 10.04 -22.09 5.24
C LEU A 166 10.03 -23.36 6.09
N LYS A 167 9.54 -24.48 5.56
CA LYS A 167 9.54 -25.80 6.19
C LYS A 167 10.75 -26.66 5.82
N GLY A 168 11.53 -26.26 4.82
CA GLY A 168 12.73 -27.00 4.41
C GLY A 168 13.78 -27.00 5.51
N ASP A 169 14.68 -27.98 5.48
CA ASP A 169 15.71 -28.20 6.52
C ASP A 169 16.57 -26.96 6.80
N ALA A 170 16.83 -26.16 5.76
CA ALA A 170 17.58 -24.91 5.87
C ALA A 170 16.87 -23.83 6.72
N TYR A 171 15.54 -23.91 6.88
CA TYR A 171 14.72 -22.86 7.48
C TYR A 171 13.88 -23.30 8.67
N VAL A 172 13.58 -24.59 8.83
CA VAL A 172 12.71 -25.10 9.91
C VAL A 172 13.16 -24.67 11.32
N ASN A 173 14.48 -24.55 11.52
CA ASN A 173 15.09 -24.22 12.81
C ASN A 173 15.45 -22.73 12.99
N ILE A 174 15.09 -21.84 12.06
CA ILE A 174 15.35 -20.41 12.25
C ILE A 174 14.53 -19.83 13.40
N THR A 175 15.08 -18.83 14.08
CA THR A 175 14.44 -18.20 15.23
C THR A 175 13.41 -17.15 14.81
N GLU A 176 12.52 -16.77 15.73
CA GLU A 176 11.58 -15.66 15.51
C GLU A 176 12.32 -14.35 15.17
N GLY A 177 13.45 -14.08 15.84
CA GLY A 177 14.28 -12.90 15.60
C GLY A 177 14.89 -12.88 14.20
N HIS A 178 15.27 -14.03 13.66
CA HIS A 178 15.71 -14.16 12.27
C HIS A 178 14.59 -13.76 11.31
N ILE A 179 13.39 -14.30 11.50
CA ILE A 179 12.23 -14.02 10.65
C ILE A 179 11.87 -12.53 10.71
N PHE A 180 11.80 -11.96 11.91
CA PHE A 180 11.57 -10.52 12.11
C PHE A 180 12.58 -9.65 11.35
N HIS A 181 13.87 -10.02 11.41
CA HIS A 181 14.94 -9.27 10.76
C HIS A 181 14.83 -9.33 9.24
N VAL A 182 14.56 -10.52 8.68
CA VAL A 182 14.36 -10.71 7.24
C VAL A 182 13.13 -9.93 6.75
N ILE A 183 12.02 -9.92 7.50
CA ILE A 183 10.86 -9.08 7.15
C ILE A 183 11.25 -7.59 7.15
N THR A 184 12.08 -7.17 8.10
CA THR A 184 12.48 -5.77 8.25
C THR A 184 13.39 -5.28 7.12
N TRP A 185 14.43 -6.04 6.79
CA TRP A 185 15.48 -5.60 5.86
C TRP A 185 15.48 -6.30 4.50
N GLY A 186 14.67 -7.34 4.34
CA GLY A 186 14.74 -8.22 3.18
C GLY A 186 15.94 -9.16 3.25
N ARG A 187 15.98 -10.13 2.34
CA ARG A 187 17.13 -11.04 2.17
C ARG A 187 17.18 -11.56 0.73
N ASN A 188 18.34 -11.46 0.10
CA ASN A 188 18.54 -11.81 -1.31
C ASN A 188 17.51 -11.09 -2.20
N LEU A 189 16.66 -11.83 -2.92
CA LEU A 189 15.62 -11.29 -3.79
C LEU A 189 14.37 -10.79 -3.04
N MET A 190 14.20 -11.17 -1.76
CA MET A 190 13.09 -10.68 -0.94
C MET A 190 13.36 -9.24 -0.51
N GLN A 191 12.51 -8.32 -0.97
CA GLN A 191 12.57 -6.90 -0.61
C GLN A 191 12.18 -6.66 0.86
N PRO A 192 12.63 -5.54 1.47
CA PRO A 192 12.23 -5.19 2.83
C PRO A 192 10.73 -4.84 2.90
N HIS A 193 10.03 -5.42 3.88
CA HIS A 193 8.65 -5.05 4.22
C HIS A 193 8.57 -4.09 5.42
N GLY A 194 9.72 -3.64 5.94
CA GLY A 194 9.81 -2.81 7.14
C GLY A 194 9.17 -1.42 7.04
N SER A 195 8.83 -0.94 5.84
CA SER A 195 8.07 0.30 5.64
C SER A 195 6.56 0.10 5.62
N GLN A 196 6.09 -1.14 5.48
CA GLN A 196 4.67 -1.47 5.30
C GLN A 196 4.06 -2.18 6.51
N ILE A 197 4.87 -2.93 7.25
CA ILE A 197 4.41 -3.76 8.38
C ILE A 197 5.00 -3.19 9.67
N GLU A 198 4.17 -2.90 10.67
CA GLU A 198 4.63 -2.40 11.97
C GLU A 198 5.47 -3.46 12.73
N PRO A 199 6.42 -3.07 13.59
CA PRO A 199 7.27 -4.03 14.30
C PRO A 199 6.52 -5.10 15.08
N GLU A 200 5.43 -4.74 15.76
CA GLU A 200 4.61 -5.71 16.50
C GLU A 200 4.04 -6.79 15.56
N ASP A 201 3.52 -6.37 14.41
CA ASP A 201 2.93 -7.26 13.41
C ASP A 201 3.97 -8.18 12.77
N ARG A 202 5.22 -7.74 12.61
CA ARG A 202 6.32 -8.61 12.16
C ARG A 202 6.58 -9.74 13.15
N TRP A 203 6.47 -9.48 14.45
CA TRP A 203 6.58 -10.54 15.47
C TRP A 203 5.40 -11.50 15.42
N LYS A 204 4.17 -11.01 15.18
CA LYS A 204 2.99 -11.86 14.99
C LYS A 204 3.16 -12.79 13.78
N ILE A 205 3.64 -12.26 12.65
CA ILE A 205 3.98 -13.04 11.46
C ILE A 205 5.06 -14.08 11.80
N ALA A 206 6.14 -13.69 12.47
CA ALA A 206 7.22 -14.60 12.84
C ALA A 206 6.70 -15.78 13.69
N LYS A 207 5.83 -15.52 14.67
CA LYS A 207 5.18 -16.56 15.46
C LYS A 207 4.30 -17.48 14.62
N TYR A 208 3.51 -16.93 13.70
CA TYR A 208 2.71 -17.75 12.80
C TYR A 208 3.57 -18.65 11.90
N VAL A 209 4.67 -18.13 11.34
CA VAL A 209 5.64 -18.93 10.55
C VAL A 209 6.20 -20.08 11.38
N LYS A 210 6.53 -19.87 12.66
CA LYS A 210 6.95 -20.97 13.55
C LYS A 210 5.87 -22.05 13.71
N THR A 211 4.58 -21.74 13.55
CA THR A 211 3.51 -22.76 13.56
C THR A 211 3.45 -23.55 12.26
N LEU A 212 3.81 -22.95 11.12
CA LEU A 212 3.92 -23.64 9.83
C LEU A 212 5.07 -24.64 9.81
N GLN A 213 6.18 -24.30 10.48
CA GLN A 213 7.38 -25.13 10.59
C GLN A 213 7.23 -26.37 11.48
N LYS A 214 6.19 -26.43 12.32
CA LYS A 214 5.90 -27.56 13.21
C LYS A 214 4.98 -28.63 12.59
N LYS A 215 4.44 -28.36 11.40
CA LYS A 215 3.49 -29.22 10.68
C LYS A 215 4.16 -29.77 9.42
#